data_AF-B4QNW9-F1
#
_entry.id   AF-B4QNW9-F1
#
_cell.length_a   1.000
_cell.length_b   1.000
_cell.length_c   1.000
_cell.angle_alpha   90.00
_cell.angle_beta   90.00
_cell.angle_gamma   90.00
#
_symmetry.space_group_name_H-M   'P 1'
#
loop_
_entity.id
_entity.type
_entity.pdbx_description
1 polymer ?
#
loop_
_entity_poly.entity_id
_entity_poly.type
_entity_poly.pdbx_seq_one_letter_code
_entity_poly.pdbx_strand_id
1 'polypeptide(L)' 'MMKLLVCALLVGSCTAVPLLTDVEPYITNGEPAEVGQFPYQAGLNVSFGNWSTWCGGTLISHYWIITAGWGG' A
#
# COMPACT_ATOMS: atom_id res chain seq x y z
N MET A 1 -8.10 -49.12 -9.28
CA MET A 1 -8.16 -48.43 -7.97
C MET A 1 -7.18 -47.26 -7.79
N MET A 2 -6.01 -47.18 -8.45
CA MET A 2 -5.01 -46.11 -8.25
C MET A 2 -5.45 -44.69 -8.71
N LYS A 3 -6.32 -44.59 -9.72
CA LYS A 3 -6.75 -43.31 -10.33
C LYS A 3 -7.63 -42.44 -9.42
N LEU A 4 -8.35 -43.06 -8.48
CA LEU A 4 -9.25 -42.35 -7.55
C LEU A 4 -8.47 -41.61 -6.44
N LEU A 5 -7.33 -42.16 -6.02
CA LEU A 5 -6.43 -41.55 -5.02
C LEU A 5 -5.73 -40.31 -5.56
N VAL A 6 -5.33 -40.31 -6.84
CA VAL A 6 -4.71 -39.15 -7.51
C VAL A 6 -5.69 -37.98 -7.61
N CYS A 7 -6.97 -38.26 -7.92
CA CYS A 7 -8.00 -37.21 -7.95
C CYS A 7 -8.25 -36.61 -6.57
N ALA A 8 -8.29 -37.42 -5.50
CA ALA A 8 -8.51 -36.93 -4.14
C ALA A 8 -7.38 -36.00 -3.65
N LEU A 9 -6.13 -36.31 -4.00
CA LEU A 9 -4.97 -35.48 -3.66
C LEU A 9 -4.92 -34.17 -4.45
N LEU A 10 -5.27 -34.20 -5.75
CA LEU A 10 -5.33 -33.00 -6.59
C LEU A 10 -6.46 -32.05 -6.18
N VAL A 11 -7.59 -32.58 -5.70
CA VAL A 11 -8.70 -31.79 -5.16
C VAL A 11 -8.34 -31.20 -3.80
N GLY A 12 -7.60 -31.95 -2.96
CA GLY A 12 -7.13 -31.48 -1.65
C GLY A 12 -6.13 -30.32 -1.72
N SER A 13 -5.29 -30.25 -2.76
CA SER A 13 -4.40 -29.09 -2.98
C SER A 13 -5.14 -27.82 -3.43
N CYS A 14 -6.36 -27.92 -3.96
CA CYS A 14 -7.12 -26.77 -4.47
C CYS A 14 -7.88 -26.02 -3.36
N THR A 15 -8.02 -26.60 -2.16
CA THR A 15 -8.68 -25.96 -1.01
C THR A 15 -7.71 -25.41 0.03
N ALA A 16 -6.42 -25.27 -0.30
CA ALA A 16 -5.52 -24.44 0.49
C ALA A 16 -5.98 -22.97 0.34
N VAL A 17 -6.98 -22.59 1.15
CA VAL A 17 -7.41 -21.20 1.31
C VAL A 17 -6.16 -20.39 1.69
N PRO A 18 -5.79 -19.36 0.92
CA PRO A 18 -4.65 -18.54 1.30
C PRO A 18 -4.97 -17.87 2.63
N LEU A 19 -4.10 -18.04 3.64
CA LEU A 19 -4.23 -17.50 5.01
C LEU A 19 -4.28 -15.95 5.08
N LEU A 20 -4.25 -15.26 3.93
CA LEU A 20 -4.14 -13.81 3.79
C LEU A 20 -5.32 -13.20 3.00
N THR A 21 -6.53 -13.75 3.11
CA THR A 21 -7.71 -13.16 2.44
C THR A 21 -8.26 -11.91 3.11
N ASP A 22 -7.80 -11.57 4.33
CA ASP A 22 -8.34 -10.46 5.14
C ASP A 22 -7.42 -9.24 5.22
N VAL A 23 -6.48 -9.11 4.29
CA VAL A 23 -5.73 -7.86 4.15
C VAL A 23 -6.54 -6.96 3.22
N GLU A 24 -7.28 -6.00 3.80
CA GLU A 24 -7.91 -4.94 3.01
C GLU A 24 -6.81 -4.23 2.21
N PRO A 25 -6.82 -4.28 0.86
CA PRO A 25 -5.73 -3.73 0.05
C PRO A 25 -5.70 -2.20 0.08
N TYR A 26 -6.77 -1.58 0.58
CA TYR A 26 -6.95 -0.13 0.60
C TYR A 26 -7.30 0.33 2.02
N ILE A 27 -6.58 1.34 2.50
CA ILE A 27 -7.00 2.09 3.68
C ILE A 27 -8.25 2.88 3.29
N THR A 28 -9.41 2.45 3.78
CA THR A 28 -10.71 3.10 3.55
C THR A 28 -11.33 3.52 4.89
N ASN A 29 -12.32 4.42 4.86
CA ASN A 29 -13.01 4.95 6.06
C ASN A 29 -12.16 5.86 6.97
N GLY A 30 -11.30 6.71 6.38
CA GLY A 30 -10.61 7.77 7.12
C GLY A 30 -11.52 8.98 7.38
N GLU A 31 -11.15 9.78 8.38
CA GLU A 31 -11.81 11.05 8.71
C GLU A 31 -10.88 12.24 8.41
N PRO A 32 -11.43 13.45 8.17
CA PRO A 32 -10.63 14.66 8.00
C PRO A 32 -9.74 14.91 9.23
N ALA A 33 -8.46 15.18 8.99
CA ALA A 33 -7.53 15.47 10.07
C ALA A 33 -7.79 16.87 10.67
N GLU A 34 -7.66 16.98 11.99
CA GLU A 34 -7.68 18.26 12.69
C GLU A 34 -6.38 19.05 12.44
N VAL A 35 -6.43 20.37 12.64
CA VAL A 35 -5.25 21.23 12.51
C VAL A 35 -4.19 20.82 13.53
N GLY A 36 -3.00 20.47 13.03
CA GLY A 36 -1.87 20.06 13.87
C GLY A 36 -1.91 18.59 14.34
N GLN A 37 -2.88 17.79 13.90
CA GLN A 37 -2.96 16.36 14.24
C GLN A 37 -1.74 15.57 13.75
N PHE A 38 -1.23 15.91 12.57
CA PHE A 38 -0.05 15.31 11.96
C PHE A 38 0.95 16.41 11.58
N PRO A 39 1.66 17.01 12.55
CA PRO A 39 2.47 18.22 12.32
C PRO A 39 3.70 17.96 11.45
N TYR A 40 4.09 16.70 11.27
CA TYR A 40 5.16 16.27 10.38
C TYR A 40 4.69 15.99 8.95
N GLN A 41 3.38 15.94 8.70
CA GLN A 41 2.84 15.66 7.37
C GLN A 41 3.08 16.85 6.44
N ALA A 42 3.77 16.60 5.33
CA ALA A 42 4.02 17.58 4.29
C ALA A 42 3.28 17.22 2.99
N GLY A 43 2.75 18.24 2.30
CA GLY A 43 2.29 18.14 0.93
C GLY A 43 3.34 18.72 -0.02
N LEU A 44 3.77 17.94 -1.01
CA LEU A 44 4.79 18.33 -1.97
C LEU A 44 4.14 18.52 -3.34
N ASN A 45 4.21 19.75 -3.87
CA ASN A 45 3.91 20.03 -5.27
C ASN A 45 5.22 20.01 -6.06
N VAL A 46 5.44 18.95 -6.84
CA VAL A 46 6.70 18.78 -7.57
C VAL A 46 6.42 18.99 -9.06
N SER A 47 7.14 19.93 -9.66
CA SER A 47 7.01 20.28 -11.08
C SER A 47 8.20 19.74 -11.89
N PHE A 48 7.90 19.07 -13.00
CA PHE A 48 8.84 18.52 -13.96
C PHE A 48 8.48 19.04 -15.35
N GLY A 49 9.09 20.16 -15.76
CA GLY A 49 8.78 20.83 -17.02
C GLY A 49 7.31 21.28 -17.06
N ASN A 50 6.53 20.72 -17.99
CA ASN A 50 5.11 21.03 -18.16
C ASN A 50 4.19 20.13 -17.32
N TRP A 51 4.73 19.22 -16.50
CA TRP A 51 3.96 18.34 -15.64
C TRP A 51 4.17 18.70 -14.17
N SER A 52 3.13 18.52 -13.36
CA SER A 52 3.21 18.63 -11.90
C SER A 52 2.57 17.43 -11.26
N THR A 53 3.15 16.96 -10.16
CA THR A 53 2.60 15.89 -9.34
C THR A 53 2.42 16.36 -7.90
N TRP A 54 1.48 15.73 -7.20
CA TRP A 54 1.29 15.90 -5.78
C TRP A 54 1.76 14.65 -5.04
N CYS A 55 2.61 14.82 -4.06
CA CYS A 55 3.12 13.72 -3.22
C CYS A 55 2.97 14.07 -1.75
N GLY A 56 2.94 13.03 -0.91
CA GLY A 56 3.10 13.19 0.54
C GLY A 56 4.57 13.18 0.95
N GLY A 57 4.88 13.66 2.14
CA GLY A 57 6.20 13.55 2.75
C GLY A 57 6.14 13.73 4.26
N THR A 58 7.26 13.43 4.92
CA THR A 58 7.41 13.55 6.38
C THR A 58 8.57 14.46 6.72
N LEU A 59 8.33 15.50 7.53
CA LEU A 59 9.37 16.35 8.10
C LEU A 59 10.19 15.56 9.12
N ILE A 60 11.46 15.32 8.83
CA ILE A 60 12.38 14.53 9.68
C ILE A 60 13.39 15.41 10.43
N SER A 61 13.54 16.68 10.04
CA SER A 61 14.35 17.68 10.75
C SER A 61 13.95 19.09 10.31
N HIS A 62 14.57 20.11 10.90
CA HIS A 62 14.33 21.52 10.56
C HIS A 62 14.45 21.87 9.06
N TYR A 63 15.23 21.10 8.29
CA TYR A 63 15.50 21.39 6.87
C TYR A 63 15.27 20.20 5.94
N TRP A 64 14.78 19.07 6.45
CA TRP A 64 14.69 17.84 5.66
C TRP A 64 13.30 17.22 5.73
N ILE A 65 12.73 16.98 4.54
CA ILE A 65 11.52 16.19 4.33
C ILE A 65 11.94 14.92 3.57
N ILE A 66 11.47 13.76 4.03
CA ILE A 66 11.61 12.49 3.30
C ILE A 66 10.32 12.18 2.53
N THR A 67 10.44 11.67 1.32
CA THR A 67 9.32 11.28 0.46
C THR A 67 9.71 10.09 -0.41
N ALA A 68 8.72 9.41 -0.99
CA ALA A 68 8.97 8.40 -2.01
C ALA A 68 9.40 9.09 -3.31
N GLY A 69 10.58 8.71 -3.83
CA GLY A 69 10.99 9.09 -5.17
C GLY A 69 10.35 8.14 -6.18
N TRP A 70 9.67 8.67 -7.19
CA TRP A 70 9.39 7.88 -8.38
C TRP A 70 10.65 7.90 -9.24
N GLY A 71 11.49 6.88 -9.10
CA GLY A 71 12.63 6.67 -9.98
C GLY A 71 12.14 6.25 -11.36
N GLY A 72 12.60 6.94 -12.40
CA GLY A 72 12.76 6.33 -13.72
C GLY A 72 13.90 5.32 -13.69
#